data_AF-Q3BWE9-F1
#
_entry.id   AF-Q3BWE9-F1
#
_cell.length_a   1.000
_cell.length_b   1.000
_cell.length_c   1.000
_cell.angle_alpha   90.00
_cell.angle_beta   90.00
_cell.angle_gamma   90.00
#
_symmetry.space_group_name_H-M   'P 1'
#
loop_
_entity.id
_entity.type
_entity.pdbx_description
1 polymer ?
#
loop_
_entity_poly.entity_id
_entity_poly.type
_entity_poly.pdbx_seq_one_letter_code
_entity_poly.pdbx_strand_id
1 'polypeptide(L)'
;MKKLTHCIVATALMPIMTLGCARLSMEQPAAKPSSGAHEASSFPQAPAATPSPWVAFKLERQMGAVCVDRTQSQGSSPAPLLRDGFCKGPAPAHMAAALLALPADAVDASPQAREASLRDAVYVAAPGLGRRADFTVVAGDLTIRSFESADPGKTVYLVWPVKCGAGEAGLACQSGKGRKAYRVTKDGTARDVSAAVFPPAPSLTAEDVVRQNDHGGSELFLFDDKLPLAPTMRWLMEFDPDQPLATDDPKRVGSYAHFGFLRWTGERFELVERVARAQWPCRQQRTGEQACADCPDSEDRLVSR
;
A
#
# COMPACT_ATOMS: atom_id res chain seq x y z
N MET A 1 -14.38 -10.24 -78.15
CA MET A 1 -15.48 -9.47 -78.78
C MET A 1 -15.28 -8.00 -78.49
N LYS A 2 -15.21 -7.16 -79.55
CA LYS A 2 -15.31 -5.69 -79.63
C LYS A 2 -14.30 -4.86 -78.80
N LYS A 3 -13.61 -3.84 -79.31
CA LYS A 3 -13.47 -3.18 -80.63
C LYS A 3 -12.28 -2.20 -80.49
N LEU A 4 -11.48 -2.06 -81.57
CA LEU A 4 -10.93 -0.83 -82.19
C LEU A 4 -10.31 0.29 -81.32
N THR A 5 -9.28 1.06 -81.68
CA THR A 5 -8.44 1.23 -82.90
C THR A 5 -7.50 2.43 -82.66
N HIS A 6 -6.20 2.25 -82.97
CA HIS A 6 -5.20 3.18 -83.55
C HIS A 6 -4.81 4.49 -82.82
N CYS A 7 -3.53 4.64 -82.44
CA CYS A 7 -2.42 5.36 -83.14
C CYS A 7 -2.54 6.90 -83.00
N ILE A 8 -1.54 7.70 -82.65
CA ILE A 8 -0.20 7.87 -83.28
C ILE A 8 0.75 8.60 -82.30
N VAL A 9 2.00 8.13 -82.30
CA VAL A 9 3.32 8.77 -82.10
C VAL A 9 3.38 10.30 -81.89
N ALA A 10 4.14 10.73 -80.86
CA ALA A 10 5.10 11.84 -80.99
C ALA A 10 6.18 11.77 -79.89
N THR A 11 7.39 12.09 -80.33
CA THR A 11 8.72 11.87 -79.78
C THR A 11 9.08 12.82 -78.62
N ALA A 12 9.85 12.26 -77.68
CA ALA A 12 10.92 12.85 -76.85
C ALA A 12 11.01 14.38 -76.63
N LEU A 13 11.12 14.79 -75.36
CA LEU A 13 12.35 15.37 -74.77
C LEU A 13 12.13 15.72 -73.28
N MET A 14 13.00 15.18 -72.42
CA MET A 14 13.19 15.61 -71.03
C MET A 14 13.90 16.98 -71.01
N PRO A 15 13.63 17.83 -70.00
CA PRO A 15 14.62 17.95 -68.94
C PRO A 15 14.03 17.97 -67.53
N ILE A 16 14.82 17.41 -66.61
CA ILE A 16 14.63 17.35 -65.18
C ILE A 16 14.77 18.77 -64.60
N MET A 17 13.74 19.25 -63.89
CA MET A 17 13.82 20.40 -62.99
C MET A 17 13.20 20.00 -61.66
N THR A 18 14.02 20.13 -60.62
CA THR A 18 13.78 19.81 -59.21
C THR A 18 12.59 20.57 -58.62
N LEU A 19 11.63 19.86 -58.01
CA LEU A 19 10.53 20.44 -57.24
C LEU A 19 11.03 21.09 -55.94
N GLY A 20 10.87 22.41 -55.83
CA GLY A 20 10.78 23.13 -54.57
C GLY A 20 9.37 23.68 -54.39
N CYS A 21 8.50 22.99 -53.65
CA CYS A 21 7.16 23.48 -53.32
C CYS A 21 7.21 24.41 -52.11
N ALA A 22 7.12 25.72 -52.36
CA ALA A 22 6.63 26.68 -51.38
C ALA A 22 5.12 26.43 -51.18
N ARG A 23 4.69 26.14 -49.94
CA ARG A 23 3.27 26.17 -49.56
C ARG A 23 2.98 27.43 -48.77
N LEU A 24 1.98 28.15 -49.28
CA LEU A 24 1.36 29.33 -48.71
C LEU A 24 0.75 29.02 -47.33
N SER A 25 0.97 29.96 -46.41
CA SER A 25 0.36 30.01 -45.08
C SER A 25 -1.16 29.98 -45.16
N MET A 26 -1.77 29.05 -44.43
CA MET A 26 -3.12 29.23 -43.91
C MET A 26 -2.98 29.46 -42.40
N GLU A 27 -3.43 30.64 -41.95
CA GLU A 27 -3.60 30.95 -40.53
C GLU A 27 -4.59 29.96 -39.91
N GLN A 28 -4.05 29.11 -39.05
CA GLN A 28 -4.80 28.17 -38.25
C GLN A 28 -5.30 28.94 -37.01
N PRO A 29 -6.62 28.95 -36.71
CA PRO A 29 -7.11 29.62 -35.51
C PRO A 29 -6.43 28.98 -34.30
N ALA A 30 -5.80 29.83 -33.50
CA ALA A 30 -5.06 29.46 -32.30
C ALA A 30 -5.89 28.48 -31.47
N ALA A 31 -5.44 27.23 -31.41
CA ALA A 31 -5.95 26.28 -30.45
C ALA A 31 -5.76 26.89 -29.06
N LYS A 32 -6.88 27.09 -28.35
CA LYS A 32 -6.86 27.35 -26.91
C LYS A 32 -5.85 26.37 -26.30
N PRO A 33 -4.86 26.83 -25.52
CA PRO A 33 -4.02 25.90 -24.78
C PRO A 33 -4.98 25.02 -23.97
N SER A 34 -4.93 23.72 -24.20
CA SER A 34 -5.67 22.78 -23.38
C SER A 34 -5.22 23.04 -21.96
N SER A 35 -6.14 23.56 -21.15
CA SER A 35 -6.04 23.56 -19.70
C SER A 35 -6.07 22.10 -19.22
N GLY A 36 -5.00 21.37 -19.51
CA GLY A 36 -4.56 20.22 -18.75
C GLY A 36 -3.68 20.73 -17.60
N ALA A 37 -4.12 21.78 -16.90
CA ALA A 37 -3.74 21.92 -15.52
C ALA A 37 -4.33 20.67 -14.86
N HIS A 38 -3.48 19.86 -14.21
CA HIS A 38 -3.94 18.92 -13.20
C HIS A 38 -5.06 19.60 -12.43
N GLU A 39 -6.28 19.09 -12.56
CA GLU A 39 -7.36 19.50 -11.69
C GLU A 39 -6.81 19.32 -10.28
N ALA A 40 -6.55 20.44 -9.60
CA ALA A 40 -5.85 20.42 -8.33
C ALA A 40 -6.64 19.46 -7.44
N SER A 41 -6.00 18.36 -7.06
CA SER A 41 -6.68 17.28 -6.34
C SER A 41 -7.49 17.90 -5.21
N SER A 42 -8.79 17.56 -5.10
CA SER A 42 -9.65 18.10 -4.03
C SER A 42 -9.24 17.60 -2.63
N PHE A 43 -8.17 16.82 -2.55
CA PHE A 43 -7.56 16.27 -1.35
C PHE A 43 -6.28 17.04 -0.95
N PRO A 44 -5.99 17.17 0.35
CA PRO A 44 -4.82 17.89 0.84
C PRO A 44 -3.51 17.24 0.40
N GLN A 45 -2.53 18.08 0.05
CA GLN A 45 -1.19 17.61 -0.31
C GLN A 45 -0.39 17.25 0.94
N ALA A 46 0.06 16.00 1.03
CA ALA A 46 1.02 15.61 2.06
C ALA A 46 2.38 16.26 1.79
N PRO A 47 3.11 16.67 2.84
CA PRO A 47 4.47 17.18 2.69
C PRO A 47 5.37 16.20 1.93
N ALA A 48 6.19 16.72 1.03
CA ALA A 48 7.09 15.93 0.20
C ALA A 48 8.27 15.30 0.97
N ALA A 49 8.50 15.75 2.21
CA ALA A 49 9.60 15.33 3.06
C ALA A 49 9.10 14.88 4.44
N THR A 50 9.60 13.73 4.90
CA THR A 50 9.41 13.24 6.26
C THR A 50 10.06 14.21 7.27
N PRO A 51 9.36 14.60 8.35
CA PRO A 51 9.93 15.49 9.36
C PRO A 51 11.02 14.78 10.15
N SER A 52 12.09 15.51 10.45
CA SER A 52 13.18 15.08 11.34
C SER A 52 13.46 16.18 12.37
N PRO A 53 13.35 15.92 13.69
CA PRO A 53 12.88 14.67 14.29
C PRO A 53 11.40 14.38 13.98
N TRP A 54 10.99 13.10 14.10
CA TRP A 54 9.60 12.70 13.93
C TRP A 54 8.72 13.28 15.04
N VAL A 55 7.55 13.80 14.67
CA VAL A 55 6.55 14.34 15.60
C VAL A 55 5.18 13.79 15.20
N ALA A 56 4.56 13.03 16.10
CA ALA A 56 3.24 12.44 15.87
C ALA A 56 2.19 13.51 15.51
N PHE A 57 1.32 13.19 14.56
CA PHE A 57 0.22 14.03 14.07
C PHE A 57 0.61 15.37 13.42
N LYS A 58 1.90 15.68 13.27
CA LYS A 58 2.34 16.95 12.71
C LYS A 58 1.89 17.10 11.26
N LEU A 59 2.05 16.06 10.45
CA LEU A 59 1.73 16.11 9.02
C LEU A 59 0.23 16.13 8.78
N GLU A 60 -0.50 15.34 9.56
CA GLU A 60 -1.96 15.23 9.51
C GLU A 60 -2.61 16.56 9.89
N ARG A 61 -2.15 17.21 10.96
CA ARG A 61 -2.62 18.55 11.36
C ARG A 61 -2.27 19.62 10.32
N GLN A 62 -1.12 19.53 9.66
CA GLN A 62 -0.76 20.44 8.55
C GLN A 62 -1.70 20.28 7.35
N MET A 63 -2.27 19.08 7.15
CA MET A 63 -3.31 18.81 6.15
C MET A 63 -4.73 19.15 6.62
N GLY A 64 -4.89 19.71 7.83
CA GLY A 64 -6.18 20.12 8.39
C GLY A 64 -6.95 19.03 9.12
N ALA A 65 -6.34 17.88 9.42
CA ALA A 65 -7.01 16.81 10.15
C ALA A 65 -7.11 17.10 11.66
N VAL A 66 -8.17 16.59 12.28
CA VAL A 66 -8.38 16.62 13.73
C VAL A 66 -7.86 15.32 14.32
N CYS A 67 -6.87 15.41 15.21
CA CYS A 67 -6.16 14.24 15.73
C CYS A 67 -6.37 14.05 17.23
N VAL A 68 -6.58 12.79 17.62
CA VAL A 68 -6.65 12.35 19.01
C VAL A 68 -5.65 11.22 19.25
N ASP A 69 -4.98 11.26 20.40
CA ASP A 69 -4.12 10.16 20.84
C ASP A 69 -4.90 9.10 21.63
N ARG A 70 -4.24 7.96 21.93
CA ARG A 70 -4.81 6.87 22.72
C ARG A 70 -5.36 7.31 24.07
N THR A 71 -4.72 8.27 24.73
CA THR A 71 -5.12 8.75 26.06
C THR A 71 -6.42 9.54 25.96
N GLN A 72 -6.51 10.43 24.98
CA GLN A 72 -7.72 11.22 24.69
C GLN A 72 -8.89 10.33 24.25
N SER A 73 -8.63 9.30 23.44
CA SER A 73 -9.66 8.38 22.96
C SER A 73 -9.99 7.24 23.92
N GLN A 74 -9.23 7.11 25.01
CA GLN A 74 -9.28 5.97 25.93
C GLN A 74 -9.09 4.61 25.22
N GLY A 75 -8.33 4.61 24.12
CA GLY A 75 -8.11 3.44 23.26
C GLY A 75 -9.29 3.09 22.34
N SER A 76 -10.36 3.89 22.34
CA SER A 76 -11.43 3.80 21.34
C SER A 76 -10.93 4.36 20.01
N SER A 77 -11.29 3.70 18.91
CA SER A 77 -11.00 4.18 17.56
C SER A 77 -12.10 3.72 16.60
N PRO A 78 -12.52 4.60 15.66
CA PRO A 78 -13.40 4.18 14.57
C PRO A 78 -12.73 3.17 13.63
N ALA A 79 -11.41 3.03 13.70
CA ALA A 79 -10.61 2.08 12.95
C ALA A 79 -9.77 1.22 13.92
N PRO A 80 -10.07 -0.07 14.11
CA PRO A 80 -9.38 -0.91 15.10
C PRO A 80 -7.84 -0.95 14.96
N LEU A 81 -7.34 -0.85 13.73
CA LEU A 81 -5.90 -0.78 13.44
C LEU A 81 -5.25 0.47 14.06
N LEU A 82 -5.99 1.59 14.12
CA LEU A 82 -5.55 2.91 14.55
C LEU A 82 -5.89 3.21 16.03
N ARG A 83 -5.86 2.18 16.89
CA ARG A 83 -6.24 2.30 18.31
C ARG A 83 -5.28 3.10 19.19
N ASP A 84 -4.06 3.36 18.73
CA ASP A 84 -3.07 4.15 19.49
C ASP A 84 -3.21 5.66 19.25
N GLY A 85 -4.14 6.03 18.38
CA GLY A 85 -4.38 7.39 17.99
C GLY A 85 -4.65 7.48 16.50
N PHE A 86 -5.45 8.47 16.14
CA PHE A 86 -5.91 8.66 14.78
C PHE A 86 -6.20 10.13 14.50
N CYS A 87 -6.14 10.47 13.23
CA CYS A 87 -6.63 11.74 12.72
C CYS A 87 -7.84 11.52 11.82
N LYS A 88 -8.79 12.46 11.85
CA LYS A 88 -9.97 12.45 11.01
C LYS A 88 -9.98 13.67 10.08
N GLY A 89 -10.26 13.44 8.80
CA GLY A 89 -10.37 14.48 7.78
C GLY A 89 -10.20 13.93 6.37
N PRO A 90 -10.08 14.80 5.35
CA PRO A 90 -9.80 14.36 3.98
C PRO A 90 -8.47 13.61 3.90
N ALA A 91 -8.47 12.49 3.18
CA ALA A 91 -7.28 11.67 2.99
C ALA A 91 -6.17 12.45 2.23
N PRO A 92 -4.89 12.11 2.45
CA PRO A 92 -3.79 12.69 1.67
C PRO A 92 -3.96 12.43 0.18
N ALA A 93 -3.67 13.43 -0.67
CA ALA A 93 -3.94 13.37 -2.10
C ALA A 93 -3.32 12.16 -2.83
N HIS A 94 -2.09 11.77 -2.48
CA HIS A 94 -1.45 10.60 -3.07
C HIS A 94 -2.12 9.27 -2.66
N MET A 95 -2.64 9.18 -1.44
CA MET A 95 -3.40 8.03 -0.96
C MET A 95 -4.76 7.95 -1.64
N ALA A 96 -5.45 9.09 -1.76
CA ALA A 96 -6.71 9.18 -2.49
C ALA A 96 -6.54 8.80 -3.97
N ALA A 97 -5.51 9.32 -4.64
CA ALA A 97 -5.18 8.97 -6.01
C ALA A 97 -4.95 7.45 -6.17
N ALA A 98 -4.18 6.83 -5.26
CA ALA A 98 -3.92 5.40 -5.31
C ALA A 98 -5.18 4.55 -5.14
N LEU A 99 -6.06 4.89 -4.18
CA LEU A 99 -7.29 4.14 -3.91
C LEU A 99 -8.33 4.30 -5.03
N LEU A 100 -8.42 5.50 -5.63
CA LEU A 100 -9.30 5.78 -6.76
C LEU A 100 -8.80 5.15 -8.07
N ALA A 101 -7.49 4.99 -8.22
CA ALA A 101 -6.86 4.34 -9.36
C ALA A 101 -7.02 2.81 -9.40
N LEU A 102 -7.53 2.20 -8.32
CA LEU A 102 -7.78 0.76 -8.27
C LEU A 102 -8.83 0.32 -9.31
N PRO A 103 -8.64 -0.85 -9.95
CA PRO A 103 -9.67 -1.48 -10.78
C PRO A 103 -11.00 -1.58 -10.03
N ALA A 104 -12.11 -1.30 -10.71
CA ALA A 104 -13.42 -1.26 -10.08
C ALA A 104 -13.88 -2.61 -9.51
N ASP A 105 -13.37 -3.71 -10.05
CA ASP A 105 -13.66 -5.07 -9.63
C ASP A 105 -12.75 -5.55 -8.49
N ALA A 106 -11.64 -4.86 -8.19
CA ALA A 106 -10.68 -5.27 -7.16
C ALA A 106 -11.23 -5.16 -5.72
N VAL A 107 -12.21 -4.29 -5.49
CA VAL A 107 -12.81 -4.02 -4.17
C VAL A 107 -14.33 -3.98 -4.27
N ASP A 108 -15.02 -4.25 -3.16
CA ASP A 108 -16.49 -4.18 -3.08
C ASP A 108 -16.98 -2.74 -2.82
N ALA A 109 -16.44 -1.77 -3.56
CA ALA A 109 -16.80 -0.36 -3.45
C ALA A 109 -16.70 0.35 -4.81
N SER A 110 -17.77 1.04 -5.20
CA SER A 110 -17.77 1.85 -6.42
C SER A 110 -16.74 2.99 -6.32
N PRO A 111 -16.21 3.50 -7.45
CA PRO A 111 -15.31 4.66 -7.44
C PRO A 111 -15.89 5.86 -6.65
N GLN A 112 -17.18 6.13 -6.79
CA GLN A 112 -17.87 7.22 -6.09
C GLN A 112 -17.95 6.98 -4.58
N ALA A 113 -18.21 5.75 -4.14
CA ALA A 113 -18.23 5.40 -2.73
C ALA A 113 -16.82 5.50 -2.10
N ARG A 114 -15.79 5.10 -2.86
CA ARG A 114 -14.38 5.29 -2.46
C ARG A 114 -14.05 6.76 -2.28
N GLU A 115 -14.41 7.60 -3.25
CA GLU A 115 -14.16 9.04 -3.20
C GLU A 115 -14.87 9.69 -2.02
N ALA A 116 -16.15 9.38 -1.81
CA ALA A 116 -16.91 9.89 -0.68
C ALA A 116 -16.28 9.51 0.67
N SER A 117 -15.85 8.25 0.81
CA SER A 117 -15.19 7.76 2.03
C SER A 117 -13.83 8.42 2.28
N LEU A 118 -13.08 8.75 1.22
CA LEU A 118 -11.81 9.45 1.32
C LEU A 118 -11.95 10.91 1.81
N ARG A 119 -13.12 11.53 1.65
CA ARG A 119 -13.37 12.91 2.13
C ARG A 119 -13.53 12.98 3.65
N ASP A 120 -13.90 11.88 4.29
CA ASP A 120 -14.05 11.76 5.76
C ASP A 120 -13.26 10.57 6.30
N ALA A 121 -11.99 10.45 5.89
CA ALA A 121 -11.15 9.32 6.23
C ALA A 121 -10.58 9.41 7.66
N VAL A 122 -10.14 8.26 8.16
CA VAL A 122 -9.39 8.14 9.41
C VAL A 122 -7.98 7.68 9.07
N TYR A 123 -6.95 8.39 9.50
CA TYR A 123 -5.58 8.08 9.10
C TYR A 123 -4.52 8.53 10.10
N VAL A 124 -3.32 7.98 9.94
CA VAL A 124 -2.10 8.43 10.59
C VAL A 124 -0.93 8.35 9.63
N ALA A 125 0.05 9.21 9.85
CA ALA A 125 1.35 9.17 9.21
C ALA A 125 2.33 8.36 10.08
N ALA A 126 3.31 7.75 9.42
CA ALA A 126 4.43 7.04 10.03
C ALA A 126 5.74 7.42 9.31
N PRO A 127 6.90 7.28 9.97
CA PRO A 127 8.17 7.30 9.27
C PRO A 127 8.19 6.24 8.16
N GLY A 128 8.62 6.63 6.96
CA GLY A 128 8.81 5.73 5.82
C GLY A 128 10.27 5.59 5.43
N LEU A 129 10.56 4.69 4.49
CA LEU A 129 11.89 4.54 3.89
C LEU A 129 12.10 5.44 2.67
N GLY A 130 11.05 6.12 2.21
CA GLY A 130 11.10 7.07 1.10
C GLY A 130 11.29 8.51 1.53
N ARG A 131 11.15 9.41 0.55
CA ARG A 131 11.25 10.86 0.78
C ARG A 131 10.07 11.37 1.61
N ARG A 132 8.87 10.91 1.28
CA ARG A 132 7.65 11.23 2.01
C ARG A 132 7.45 10.29 3.20
N ALA A 133 6.67 10.77 4.14
CA ALA A 133 6.12 9.93 5.17
C ALA A 133 5.13 8.94 4.58
N ASP A 134 5.04 7.84 5.29
CA ASP A 134 4.19 6.71 5.02
C ASP A 134 2.82 6.98 5.67
N PHE A 135 1.69 6.59 5.05
CA PHE A 135 0.35 6.81 5.61
C PHE A 135 -0.42 5.51 5.69
N THR A 136 -1.20 5.35 6.76
CA THR A 136 -2.27 4.35 6.88
C THR A 136 -3.60 5.07 6.87
N VAL A 137 -4.46 4.80 5.89
CA VAL A 137 -5.76 5.45 5.72
C VAL A 137 -6.84 4.39 5.73
N VAL A 138 -7.87 4.61 6.54
CA VAL A 138 -9.13 3.87 6.56
C VAL A 138 -10.22 4.77 5.97
N ALA A 139 -10.81 4.33 4.87
CA ALA A 139 -11.83 5.03 4.11
C ALA A 139 -13.03 4.08 3.88
N GLY A 140 -14.06 4.22 4.71
CA GLY A 140 -15.15 3.24 4.77
C GLY A 140 -14.62 1.89 5.24
N ASP A 141 -14.94 0.83 4.50
CA ASP A 141 -14.47 -0.53 4.80
C ASP A 141 -13.08 -0.83 4.23
N LEU A 142 -12.48 0.10 3.48
CA LEU A 142 -11.17 -0.07 2.87
C LEU A 142 -10.07 0.56 3.72
N THR A 143 -8.95 -0.15 3.83
CA THR A 143 -7.70 0.33 4.37
C THR A 143 -6.64 0.34 3.27
N ILE A 144 -5.84 1.39 3.23
CA ILE A 144 -4.70 1.55 2.33
C ILE A 144 -3.50 2.05 3.13
N ARG A 145 -2.35 1.40 2.94
CA ARG A 145 -1.06 1.75 3.54
C ARG A 145 -0.03 2.01 2.44
N SER A 146 0.58 3.19 2.41
CA SER A 146 1.72 3.44 1.53
C SER A 146 3.01 2.82 2.08
N PHE A 147 3.89 2.40 1.18
CA PHE A 147 5.24 1.97 1.48
C PHE A 147 6.14 2.75 0.54
N GLU A 148 6.53 3.92 1.01
CA GLU A 148 7.33 4.88 0.26
C GLU A 148 8.73 4.32 0.02
N SER A 149 9.26 4.64 -1.17
CA SER A 149 10.58 4.26 -1.63
C SER A 149 11.43 5.51 -1.87
N ALA A 150 12.76 5.36 -1.82
CA ALA A 150 13.67 6.43 -2.22
C ALA A 150 13.43 6.88 -3.67
N ASP A 151 13.00 5.95 -4.54
CA ASP A 151 12.45 6.20 -5.87
C ASP A 151 10.91 6.27 -5.78
N PRO A 152 10.29 7.46 -5.95
CA PRO A 152 8.84 7.60 -5.88
C PRO A 152 8.07 6.67 -6.84
N GLY A 153 8.67 6.28 -7.97
CA GLY A 153 8.08 5.35 -8.93
C GLY A 153 8.01 3.90 -8.43
N LYS A 154 8.71 3.57 -7.33
CA LYS A 154 8.67 2.24 -6.70
C LYS A 154 7.72 2.15 -5.51
N THR A 155 7.15 3.26 -5.06
CA THR A 155 6.16 3.32 -3.97
C THR A 155 5.08 2.27 -4.17
N VAL A 156 4.77 1.54 -3.10
CA VAL A 156 3.74 0.51 -3.07
C VAL A 156 2.59 0.97 -2.18
N TYR A 157 1.37 0.61 -2.55
CA TYR A 157 0.18 0.79 -1.75
C TYR A 157 -0.41 -0.58 -1.44
N LEU A 158 -0.34 -1.00 -0.17
CA LEU A 158 -1.02 -2.19 0.31
C LEU A 158 -2.49 -1.83 0.55
N VAL A 159 -3.42 -2.57 -0.04
CA VAL A 159 -4.86 -2.30 0.07
C VAL A 159 -5.60 -3.54 0.57
N TRP A 160 -6.53 -3.36 1.50
CA TRP A 160 -7.40 -4.42 2.01
C TRP A 160 -8.72 -3.89 2.57
N PRO A 161 -9.80 -4.70 2.59
CA PRO A 161 -9.90 -5.98 1.90
C PRO A 161 -10.01 -5.78 0.37
N VAL A 162 -9.27 -6.57 -0.38
CA VAL A 162 -9.39 -6.68 -1.84
C VAL A 162 -9.85 -8.09 -2.19
N LYS A 163 -10.56 -8.24 -3.31
CA LYS A 163 -10.87 -9.58 -3.85
C LYS A 163 -9.56 -10.29 -4.17
N CYS A 164 -9.42 -11.49 -3.64
CA CYS A 164 -8.22 -12.29 -3.80
C CYS A 164 -8.56 -13.77 -3.62
N GLY A 165 -8.31 -14.58 -4.65
CA GLY A 165 -8.49 -16.03 -4.58
C GLY A 165 -7.33 -16.75 -3.88
N ALA A 166 -7.59 -17.97 -3.41
CA ALA A 166 -6.55 -18.85 -2.90
C ALA A 166 -5.50 -19.12 -3.99
N GLY A 167 -4.21 -18.98 -3.64
CA GLY A 167 -3.09 -19.16 -4.57
C GLY A 167 -2.77 -17.93 -5.43
N GLU A 168 -3.59 -16.88 -5.41
CA GLU A 168 -3.19 -15.60 -5.99
C GLU A 168 -2.07 -14.94 -5.19
N ALA A 169 -1.24 -14.16 -5.88
CA ALA A 169 -0.24 -13.35 -5.21
C ALA A 169 -0.91 -12.28 -4.34
N GLY A 170 -0.62 -12.31 -3.05
CA GLY A 170 -1.24 -11.45 -2.05
C GLY A 170 -1.02 -12.02 -0.65
N LEU A 171 -1.54 -11.33 0.35
CA LEU A 171 -1.44 -11.74 1.74
C LEU A 171 -2.83 -12.13 2.26
N ALA A 172 -2.93 -13.30 2.90
CA ALA A 172 -4.15 -13.84 3.50
C ALA A 172 -5.34 -13.93 2.54
N CYS A 173 -5.15 -14.49 1.33
CA CYS A 173 -6.16 -14.59 0.27
C CYS A 173 -7.04 -15.86 0.32
N GLN A 174 -7.14 -16.52 1.47
CA GLN A 174 -7.77 -17.84 1.57
C GLN A 174 -9.30 -17.80 1.50
N SER A 175 -9.94 -16.66 1.80
CA SER A 175 -11.40 -16.54 1.94
C SER A 175 -12.06 -15.67 0.86
N GLY A 176 -11.43 -15.54 -0.31
CA GLY A 176 -11.92 -14.70 -1.42
C GLY A 176 -11.64 -13.21 -1.22
N LYS A 177 -11.15 -12.81 -0.05
CA LYS A 177 -10.63 -11.48 0.25
C LYS A 177 -9.25 -11.61 0.89
N GLY A 178 -8.42 -10.59 0.69
CA GLY A 178 -7.07 -10.53 1.27
C GLY A 178 -6.49 -9.13 1.16
N ARG A 179 -5.15 -9.07 1.07
CA ARG A 179 -4.39 -7.83 0.86
C ARG A 179 -3.55 -7.94 -0.41
N LYS A 180 -3.55 -6.90 -1.23
CA LYS A 180 -2.68 -6.82 -2.42
C LYS A 180 -1.86 -5.54 -2.43
N ALA A 181 -0.69 -5.61 -3.03
CA ALA A 181 0.19 -4.48 -3.26
C ALA A 181 -0.07 -3.90 -4.65
N TYR A 182 -0.29 -2.59 -4.71
CA TYR A 182 -0.49 -1.85 -5.95
C TYR A 182 0.59 -0.80 -6.15
N ARG A 183 0.89 -0.49 -7.41
CA ARG A 183 1.72 0.64 -7.80
C ARG A 183 0.94 1.52 -8.77
N VAL A 184 0.93 2.82 -8.52
CA VAL A 184 0.33 3.80 -9.44
C VAL A 184 1.32 4.07 -10.57
N THR A 185 0.90 3.81 -11.81
CA THR A 185 1.70 4.04 -13.01
C THR A 185 1.58 5.49 -13.50
N LYS A 186 2.43 5.89 -14.43
CA LYS A 186 2.48 7.28 -14.95
C LYS A 186 1.18 7.73 -15.63
N ASP A 187 0.38 6.78 -16.11
CA ASP A 187 -0.95 7.00 -16.68
C ASP A 187 -2.04 7.19 -15.61
N GLY A 188 -1.70 7.14 -14.32
CA GLY A 188 -2.63 7.29 -13.21
C GLY A 188 -3.40 6.03 -12.85
N THR A 189 -3.10 4.87 -13.45
CA THR A 189 -3.75 3.59 -13.11
C THR A 189 -3.00 2.84 -12.01
N ALA A 190 -3.70 2.06 -11.18
CA ALA A 190 -3.05 1.20 -10.18
C ALA A 190 -2.89 -0.22 -10.75
N ARG A 191 -1.67 -0.75 -10.69
CA ARG A 191 -1.32 -2.11 -11.13
C ARG A 191 -1.01 -2.99 -9.94
N ASP A 192 -1.58 -4.19 -9.91
CA ASP A 192 -1.24 -5.22 -8.93
C ASP A 192 0.21 -5.66 -9.14
N VAL A 193 1.02 -5.49 -8.11
CA VAL A 193 2.45 -5.83 -8.07
C VAL A 193 2.75 -6.86 -6.98
N SER A 194 1.72 -7.52 -6.43
CA SER A 194 1.83 -8.44 -5.29
C SER A 194 2.86 -9.54 -5.51
N ALA A 195 2.90 -10.14 -6.71
CA ALA A 195 3.86 -11.20 -7.05
C ALA A 195 5.32 -10.73 -7.06
N ALA A 196 5.57 -9.45 -7.32
CA ALA A 196 6.92 -8.88 -7.35
C ALA A 196 7.34 -8.31 -5.98
N VAL A 197 6.36 -7.97 -5.13
CA VAL A 197 6.56 -7.25 -3.88
C VAL A 197 6.56 -8.17 -2.67
N PHE A 198 5.73 -9.22 -2.66
CA PHE A 198 5.67 -10.13 -1.52
C PHE A 198 6.57 -11.35 -1.70
N PRO A 199 7.25 -11.79 -0.64
CA PRO A 199 7.84 -13.13 -0.63
C PRO A 199 6.70 -14.17 -0.54
N PRO A 200 6.99 -15.44 -0.86
CA PRO A 200 6.09 -16.54 -0.52
C PRO A 200 5.75 -16.54 0.97
N ALA A 201 4.52 -16.95 1.31
CA ALA A 201 4.17 -17.18 2.70
C ALA A 201 5.06 -18.29 3.31
N PRO A 202 5.40 -18.21 4.61
CA PRO A 202 6.16 -19.25 5.27
C PRO A 202 5.41 -20.59 5.20
N SER A 203 6.14 -21.66 4.90
CA SER A 203 5.61 -23.02 4.89
C SER A 203 5.83 -23.67 6.25
N LEU A 204 4.84 -24.45 6.71
CA LEU A 204 4.98 -25.23 7.94
C LEU A 204 5.90 -26.43 7.70
N THR A 205 6.88 -26.61 8.57
CA THR A 205 7.66 -27.85 8.63
C THR A 205 6.84 -28.98 9.26
N ALA A 206 7.31 -30.23 9.18
CA ALA A 206 6.64 -31.34 9.86
C ALA A 206 6.53 -31.12 11.37
N GLU A 207 7.56 -30.54 11.99
CA GLU A 207 7.55 -30.17 13.42
C GLU A 207 6.52 -29.07 13.70
N ASP A 208 6.36 -28.10 12.80
CA ASP A 208 5.34 -27.06 12.94
C ASP A 208 3.92 -27.62 12.83
N VAL A 209 3.70 -28.61 11.97
CA VAL A 209 2.41 -29.31 11.85
C VAL A 209 2.10 -30.13 13.10
N VAL A 210 3.10 -30.84 13.66
CA VAL A 210 2.92 -31.54 14.94
C VAL A 210 2.59 -30.54 16.05
N ARG A 211 3.37 -29.45 16.16
CA ARG A 211 3.11 -28.38 17.13
C ARG A 211 1.71 -27.79 16.98
N GLN A 212 1.27 -27.54 15.74
CA GLN A 212 -0.07 -27.06 15.44
C GLN A 212 -1.15 -28.03 15.96
N ASN A 213 -1.02 -29.32 15.67
CA ASN A 213 -2.02 -30.31 16.08
C ASN A 213 -2.04 -30.54 17.60
N ASP A 214 -0.88 -30.61 18.24
CA ASP A 214 -0.73 -30.92 19.66
C ASP A 214 -1.20 -29.78 20.59
N HIS A 215 -1.22 -28.55 20.07
CA HIS A 215 -1.55 -27.34 20.85
C HIS A 215 -2.79 -26.59 20.31
N GLY A 216 -3.57 -27.22 19.42
CA GLY A 216 -4.76 -26.59 18.84
C GLY A 216 -4.48 -25.31 18.05
N GLY A 217 -3.37 -25.28 17.31
CA GLY A 217 -2.87 -24.12 16.58
C GLY A 217 -3.76 -23.70 15.41
N SER A 218 -3.95 -22.39 15.25
CA SER A 218 -4.64 -21.78 14.10
C SER A 218 -3.88 -21.99 12.79
N GLU A 219 -4.50 -21.68 11.65
CA GLU A 219 -3.71 -21.39 10.44
C GLU A 219 -2.78 -20.18 10.66
N LEU A 220 -1.74 -20.07 9.83
CA LEU A 220 -0.88 -18.89 9.85
C LEU A 220 -1.67 -17.64 9.47
N PHE A 221 -1.59 -16.61 10.32
CA PHE A 221 -2.21 -15.33 10.06
C PHE A 221 -1.17 -14.21 10.12
N LEU A 222 -1.48 -13.13 9.40
CA LEU A 222 -0.63 -11.96 9.35
C LEU A 222 -1.05 -10.96 10.43
N PHE A 223 -0.15 -10.69 11.34
CA PHE A 223 -0.25 -9.65 12.35
C PHE A 223 0.28 -8.34 11.77
N ASP A 224 -0.63 -7.40 11.51
CA ASP A 224 -0.39 -6.13 10.83
C ASP A 224 -0.58 -4.91 11.74
N ASP A 225 -0.71 -5.14 13.05
CA ASP A 225 -1.13 -4.14 14.01
C ASP A 225 -0.11 -3.00 14.20
N LYS A 226 1.14 -3.23 13.76
CA LYS A 226 2.26 -2.28 13.76
C LYS A 226 2.35 -1.42 12.52
N LEU A 227 1.58 -1.72 11.46
CA LEU A 227 1.60 -0.94 10.21
C LEU A 227 1.40 0.56 10.40
N PRO A 228 0.60 1.06 11.36
CA PRO A 228 0.48 2.49 11.64
C PRO A 228 1.76 3.15 12.16
N LEU A 229 2.77 2.38 12.58
CA LEU A 229 3.97 2.88 13.24
C LEU A 229 5.25 2.52 12.46
N ALA A 230 5.27 1.35 11.82
CA ALA A 230 6.45 0.84 11.12
C ALA A 230 6.05 0.01 9.88
N PRO A 231 6.91 -0.06 8.86
CA PRO A 231 6.61 -0.79 7.62
C PRO A 231 6.94 -2.28 7.73
N THR A 232 6.50 -2.93 8.82
CA THR A 232 6.78 -4.35 9.12
C THR A 232 5.51 -5.04 9.61
N MET A 233 5.28 -6.27 9.14
CA MET A 233 4.22 -7.17 9.60
C MET A 233 4.83 -8.48 10.08
N ARG A 234 4.04 -9.37 10.69
CA ARG A 234 4.56 -10.63 11.24
C ARG A 234 3.61 -11.79 10.99
N TRP A 235 4.17 -12.93 10.58
CA TRP A 235 3.42 -14.18 10.51
C TRP A 235 3.42 -14.84 11.88
N LEU A 236 2.21 -15.16 12.36
CA LEU A 236 1.96 -15.80 13.64
C LEU A 236 1.03 -17.00 13.50
N MET A 237 1.11 -17.88 14.48
CA MET A 237 0.13 -18.93 14.77
C MET A 237 -0.33 -18.73 16.21
N GLU A 238 -1.64 -18.75 16.44
CA GLU A 238 -2.25 -18.72 17.77
C GLU A 238 -2.51 -20.14 18.21
N PHE A 239 -2.36 -20.41 19.51
CA PHE A 239 -2.65 -21.72 20.09
C PHE A 239 -3.78 -21.62 21.10
N ASP A 240 -4.37 -22.77 21.41
CA ASP A 240 -5.35 -22.90 22.47
C ASP A 240 -4.74 -22.37 23.80
N PRO A 241 -5.36 -21.38 24.45
CA PRO A 241 -4.86 -20.84 25.71
C PRO A 241 -4.77 -21.89 26.83
N ASP A 242 -5.55 -22.97 26.74
CA ASP A 242 -5.50 -24.09 27.71
C ASP A 242 -4.39 -25.10 27.38
N GLN A 243 -3.77 -25.00 26.19
CA GLN A 243 -2.66 -25.84 25.73
C GLN A 243 -1.49 -24.99 25.18
N PRO A 244 -0.94 -24.05 25.98
CA PRO A 244 0.08 -23.12 25.48
C PRO A 244 1.39 -23.83 25.14
N LEU A 245 2.19 -23.21 24.26
CA LEU A 245 3.56 -23.64 24.04
C LEU A 245 4.40 -23.51 25.31
N ALA A 246 5.34 -24.43 25.49
CA ALA A 246 6.35 -24.37 26.55
C ALA A 246 7.13 -23.04 26.48
N THR A 247 7.54 -22.50 27.63
CA THR A 247 8.23 -21.18 27.71
C THR A 247 9.55 -21.14 26.94
N ASP A 248 10.18 -22.29 26.75
CA ASP A 248 11.45 -22.47 26.05
C ASP A 248 11.29 -22.91 24.59
N ASP A 249 10.06 -23.18 24.10
CA ASP A 249 9.83 -23.54 22.70
C ASP A 249 10.44 -22.47 21.77
N PRO A 250 11.23 -22.85 20.74
CA PRO A 250 11.99 -21.91 19.91
C PRO A 250 11.14 -20.95 19.07
N LYS A 251 9.87 -21.25 18.85
CA LYS A 251 8.93 -20.42 18.08
C LYS A 251 8.09 -19.51 18.97
N ARG A 252 7.97 -19.80 20.27
CA ARG A 252 7.10 -19.07 21.19
C ARG A 252 7.44 -17.57 21.26
N VAL A 253 6.39 -16.75 21.17
CA VAL A 253 6.36 -15.29 21.40
C VAL A 253 5.06 -14.91 22.11
N GLY A 254 5.10 -14.70 23.42
CA GLY A 254 3.88 -14.57 24.22
C GLY A 254 2.98 -15.81 24.07
N SER A 255 1.74 -15.61 23.64
CA SER A 255 0.75 -16.67 23.37
C SER A 255 0.80 -17.25 21.94
N TYR A 256 1.77 -16.83 21.12
CA TYR A 256 1.84 -17.17 19.70
C TYR A 256 3.12 -17.96 19.36
N ALA A 257 3.15 -18.60 18.19
CA ALA A 257 4.39 -18.98 17.52
C ALA A 257 4.73 -18.01 16.39
N HIS A 258 6.03 -17.73 16.23
CA HIS A 258 6.57 -16.88 15.18
C HIS A 258 6.98 -17.64 13.92
N PHE A 259 6.60 -17.09 12.75
CA PHE A 259 6.94 -17.66 11.43
C PHE A 259 7.65 -16.69 10.48
N GLY A 260 8.17 -15.58 11.01
CA GLY A 260 8.91 -14.57 10.25
C GLY A 260 8.22 -13.21 10.24
N PHE A 261 9.02 -12.17 10.05
CA PHE A 261 8.57 -10.80 9.79
C PHE A 261 8.58 -10.54 8.29
N LEU A 262 7.54 -9.84 7.80
CA LEU A 262 7.56 -9.22 6.48
C LEU A 262 8.07 -7.79 6.64
N ARG A 263 9.34 -7.57 6.28
CA ARG A 263 10.01 -6.28 6.39
C ARG A 263 10.09 -5.58 5.04
N TRP A 264 9.60 -4.34 4.96
CA TRP A 264 9.79 -3.50 3.78
C TRP A 264 11.26 -3.07 3.64
N THR A 265 11.82 -3.20 2.44
CA THR A 265 13.22 -2.81 2.14
C THR A 265 13.36 -1.45 1.47
N GLY A 266 12.25 -0.79 1.17
CA GLY A 266 12.21 0.35 0.25
C GLY A 266 11.89 -0.05 -1.19
N GLU A 267 11.82 -1.34 -1.51
CA GLU A 267 11.46 -1.81 -2.86
C GLU A 267 10.47 -2.99 -2.87
N ARG A 268 10.64 -3.91 -1.93
CA ARG A 268 9.81 -5.12 -1.75
C ARG A 268 9.80 -5.53 -0.27
N PHE A 269 8.95 -6.50 0.07
CA PHE A 269 9.02 -7.17 1.37
C PHE A 269 10.00 -8.34 1.33
N GLU A 270 10.68 -8.55 2.44
CA GLU A 270 11.50 -9.73 2.69
C GLU A 270 10.98 -10.45 3.93
N LEU A 271 10.97 -11.78 3.86
CA LEU A 271 10.71 -12.62 5.02
C LEU A 271 12.01 -12.76 5.81
N VAL A 272 12.04 -12.23 7.02
CA VAL A 272 13.21 -12.27 7.90
C VAL A 272 12.83 -12.81 9.27
N GLU A 273 13.73 -13.54 9.92
CA GLU A 273 13.46 -14.11 11.25
C GLU A 273 13.48 -13.05 12.36
N ARG A 274 14.33 -12.04 12.21
CA ARG A 274 14.59 -11.04 13.25
C ARG A 274 14.56 -9.63 12.68
N VAL A 275 14.13 -8.68 13.49
CA VAL A 275 14.08 -7.25 13.14
C VAL A 275 14.58 -6.39 14.31
N ALA A 276 14.94 -5.15 14.03
CA ALA A 276 15.30 -4.19 15.08
C ALA A 276 14.05 -3.60 15.76
N ARG A 277 14.19 -3.09 17.00
CA ARG A 277 13.10 -2.43 17.72
C ARG A 277 12.47 -1.27 16.96
N ALA A 278 13.24 -0.55 16.14
CA ALA A 278 12.72 0.51 15.27
C ALA A 278 11.78 -0.02 14.16
N GLN A 279 11.93 -1.28 13.76
CA GLN A 279 11.08 -1.95 12.76
C GLN A 279 9.88 -2.65 13.39
N TRP A 280 9.94 -2.94 14.70
CA TRP A 280 8.85 -3.50 15.48
C TRP A 280 8.62 -2.70 16.78
N PRO A 281 8.12 -1.46 16.66
CA PRO A 281 7.96 -0.57 17.79
C PRO A 281 6.88 -1.10 18.74
N CYS A 282 7.08 -0.85 20.03
CA CYS A 282 6.06 -1.11 21.03
C CYS A 282 4.91 -0.13 20.83
N ARG A 283 3.68 -0.59 21.05
CA ARG A 283 2.51 0.31 20.95
C ARG A 283 2.51 1.30 22.10
N GLN A 284 1.78 2.40 21.94
CA GLN A 284 1.57 3.34 23.03
C GLN A 284 0.84 2.65 24.18
N GLN A 285 1.50 2.58 25.33
CA GLN A 285 0.95 1.95 26.53
C GLN A 285 -0.01 2.91 27.25
N ARG A 286 -0.93 2.38 28.06
CA ARG A 286 -1.72 3.21 28.97
C ARG A 286 -0.84 3.72 30.11
N THR A 287 -1.25 4.83 30.73
CA THR A 287 -0.56 5.38 31.89
C THR A 287 -0.43 4.33 32.99
N GLY A 288 0.80 4.04 33.42
CA GLY A 288 1.09 3.05 34.47
C GLY A 288 1.43 1.64 33.96
N GLU A 289 1.29 1.36 32.67
CA GLU A 289 1.70 0.09 32.07
C GLU A 289 3.20 0.08 31.74
N GLN A 290 3.82 -1.09 31.82
CA GLN A 290 5.23 -1.27 31.43
C GLN A 290 5.39 -1.08 29.92
N ALA A 291 6.48 -0.45 29.50
CA ALA A 291 6.81 -0.36 28.07
C ALA A 291 6.82 -1.75 27.42
N CYS A 292 6.15 -1.88 26.27
CA CYS A 292 6.06 -3.14 25.53
C CYS A 292 5.29 -4.25 26.27
N ALA A 293 4.35 -3.92 27.16
CA ALA A 293 3.55 -4.93 27.85
C ALA A 293 2.52 -5.63 26.95
N ASP A 294 2.13 -5.00 25.84
CA ASP A 294 1.22 -5.60 24.85
C ASP A 294 1.80 -6.89 24.25
N CYS A 295 0.97 -7.91 24.08
CA CYS A 295 1.34 -9.12 23.34
C CYS A 295 1.42 -8.79 21.84
N PRO A 296 2.41 -9.31 21.08
CA PRO A 296 3.48 -10.22 21.48
C PRO A 296 4.81 -9.53 21.89
N ASP A 297 4.81 -8.27 22.33
CA ASP A 297 6.03 -7.48 22.54
C ASP A 297 6.76 -7.78 23.87
N SER A 298 6.06 -8.27 24.90
CA SER A 298 6.56 -8.37 26.28
C SER A 298 7.67 -9.41 26.51
N GLU A 299 7.82 -10.38 25.60
CA GLU A 299 8.83 -11.45 25.65
C GLU A 299 9.45 -11.74 24.26
N ASP A 300 9.58 -10.70 23.42
CA ASP A 300 9.95 -10.90 22.03
C ASP A 300 11.47 -11.00 21.80
N ARG A 301 12.02 -12.21 21.94
CA ARG A 301 13.43 -12.48 21.66
C ARG A 301 13.83 -12.31 20.19
N LEU A 302 12.89 -12.13 19.27
CA LEU A 302 13.15 -11.99 17.84
C LEU A 302 13.27 -10.53 17.40
N VAL A 303 13.04 -9.59 18.33
CA VAL A 303 13.26 -8.16 18.14
C VAL A 303 14.52 -7.75 18.89
N SER A 304 15.54 -7.30 18.15
CA SER A 304 16.76 -6.78 18.78
C SER A 304 16.52 -5.41 19.42
N ARG A 305 17.13 -5.18 20.58
CA ARG A 305 17.08 -3.90 21.29
C ARG A 305 17.82 -2.80 20.53
#